data_AF-A0A7N2M1T3-F1
#
_entry.id   AF-A0A7N2M1T3-F1
#
_cell.length_a   1.000
_cell.length_b   1.000
_cell.length_c   1.000
_cell.angle_alpha   90.00
_cell.angle_beta   90.00
_cell.angle_gamma   90.00
#
_symmetry.space_group_name_H-M   'P 1'
#
loop_
_entity.id
_entity.type
_entity.pdbx_description
1 polymer ?
#
loop_
_entity_poly.entity_id
_entity_poly.type
_entity_poly.pdbx_seq_one_letter_code
_entity_poly.pdbx_strand_id
1 'polypeptide(L)'
;MLLARQQAQREEELAQSQRHILALQEEIEELERENHLHSQQEAMLKTELRNMERLQKREGVDMTYLKIVILKLLETAGEVEAVLPVIGMLLQFSPEEVEFSIHKCQQAYRASTDVPLSPASDGPGSRSLFSRFSFS
;
A
#
# COMPACT_ATOMS: atom_id res chain seq x y z
N MET A 1 4.02 33.10 67.46
CA MET A 1 2.88 33.30 66.55
C MET A 1 3.27 33.64 65.11
N LEU A 2 4.30 34.47 64.87
CA LEU A 2 4.71 34.84 63.49
C LEU A 2 5.20 33.64 62.65
N LEU A 3 6.02 32.77 63.23
CA LEU A 3 6.57 31.56 62.59
C LEU A 3 5.46 30.59 62.12
N ALA A 4 4.44 30.38 62.95
CA ALA A 4 3.30 29.53 62.61
C ALA A 4 2.50 30.07 61.42
N ARG A 5 2.30 31.40 61.35
CA ARG A 5 1.66 32.05 60.19
C ARG A 5 2.47 31.89 58.91
N GLN A 6 3.78 32.11 59.00
CA GLN A 6 4.67 32.00 57.84
C GLN A 6 4.78 30.56 57.33
N GLN A 7 4.62 29.58 58.22
CA GLN A 7 4.58 28.17 57.85
C GLN A 7 3.24 27.79 57.19
N ALA A 8 2.11 28.26 57.75
CA ALA A 8 0.80 28.06 57.14
C ALA A 8 0.70 28.65 55.72
N GLN A 9 1.25 29.85 55.49
CA GLN A 9 1.27 30.45 54.14
C GLN A 9 2.09 29.64 53.15
N ARG A 10 3.27 29.15 53.55
CA ARG A 10 4.08 28.29 52.69
C ARG A 10 3.37 26.97 52.37
N GLU A 11 2.70 26.37 53.36
CA GLU A 11 1.93 25.13 53.14
C GLU A 11 0.75 25.37 52.20
N GLU A 12 0.09 26.52 52.30
CA GLU A 12 -1.02 26.90 51.41
C GLU A 12 -0.55 27.13 49.96
N GLU A 13 0.56 27.86 49.77
CA GLU A 13 1.17 28.06 48.45
C GLU A 13 1.63 26.74 47.82
N LEU A 14 2.24 25.85 48.62
CA LEU A 14 2.62 24.50 48.18
C LEU A 14 1.39 23.69 47.77
N ALA A 15 0.33 23.70 48.58
CA ALA A 15 -0.90 22.99 48.28
C ALA A 15 -1.63 23.56 47.05
N GLN A 16 -1.53 24.87 46.81
CA GLN A 16 -2.08 25.50 45.61
C GLN A 16 -1.27 25.09 44.37
N SER A 17 0.06 25.14 44.44
CA SER A 17 0.93 24.71 43.35
C SER A 17 0.72 23.23 43.00
N GLN A 18 0.62 22.36 44.01
CA GLN A 18 0.34 20.93 43.81
C GLN A 18 -0.99 20.70 43.08
N ARG A 19 -2.05 21.44 43.46
CA ARG A 19 -3.34 21.36 42.76
C ARG A 19 -3.25 21.79 41.31
N HIS A 20 -2.51 22.86 41.02
CA HIS A 20 -2.29 23.30 39.64
C HIS A 20 -1.49 22.31 38.81
N ILE A 21 -0.45 21.69 39.39
CA ILE A 21 0.33 20.65 38.72
C ILE A 21 -0.57 19.47 38.33
N LEU A 22 -1.43 19.02 39.25
CA LEU A 22 -2.35 17.91 38.98
C LEU A 22 -3.35 18.26 37.86
N ALA A 23 -3.92 19.48 37.88
CA ALA A 23 -4.83 19.93 36.84
C ALA A 23 -4.16 19.98 35.46
N LEU A 24 -2.92 20.49 35.39
CA LEU A 24 -2.15 20.53 34.14
C LEU A 24 -1.76 19.14 33.66
N GLN A 25 -1.47 18.20 34.56
CA GLN A 25 -1.19 16.81 34.19
C GLN A 25 -2.41 16.15 33.56
N GLU A 26 -3.59 16.34 34.14
CA GLU A 26 -4.85 15.82 33.58
C GLU A 26 -5.15 16.41 32.20
N GLU A 27 -4.93 17.72 32.02
CA GLU A 27 -5.09 18.40 30.74
C GLU A 27 -4.11 17.86 29.67
N ILE A 28 -2.85 17.63 30.03
CA ILE A 28 -1.86 17.04 29.12
C ILE A 28 -2.29 15.63 28.69
N GLU A 29 -2.72 14.79 29.63
CA GLU A 29 -3.18 13.43 29.32
C GLU A 29 -4.40 13.42 28.39
N GLU A 30 -5.31 14.39 28.55
CA GLU A 30 -6.46 14.55 27.66
C GLU A 30 -6.04 14.98 26.26
N LEU A 31 -5.17 15.98 26.14
CA LEU A 31 -4.63 16.45 24.87
C LEU A 31 -3.83 15.36 24.15
N GLU A 32 -3.07 14.55 24.88
CA GLU A 32 -2.33 13.42 24.30
C GLU A 32 -3.28 12.36 23.72
N ARG A 33 -4.37 12.04 24.43
CA ARG A 33 -5.41 11.12 23.94
C ARG A 33 -6.09 11.67 22.69
N GLU A 34 -6.46 12.94 22.69
CA GLU A 34 -7.08 13.60 21.54
C GLU A 34 -6.15 13.62 20.32
N ASN A 35 -4.88 13.98 20.52
CA ASN A 35 -3.88 14.01 19.46
C ASN A 35 -3.64 12.61 18.87
N HIS A 36 -3.62 11.57 19.70
CA HIS A 36 -3.53 10.20 19.23
C HIS A 36 -4.72 9.83 18.33
N LEU A 37 -5.94 10.18 18.73
CA LEU A 37 -7.15 9.92 17.94
C LEU A 37 -7.11 10.69 16.61
N HIS A 38 -6.74 11.97 16.63
CA HIS A 38 -6.59 12.76 15.42
C HIS A 38 -5.54 12.18 14.47
N SER A 39 -4.41 11.73 15.00
CA SER A 39 -3.37 11.07 14.20
C SER A 39 -3.88 9.80 13.51
N GLN A 40 -4.72 9.01 14.21
CA GLN A 40 -5.35 7.82 13.62
C GLN A 40 -6.33 8.19 12.49
N GLN A 41 -7.17 9.20 12.72
CA GLN A 41 -8.12 9.68 11.71
C GLN A 41 -7.41 10.25 10.48
N GLU A 42 -6.34 11.02 10.68
CA GLU A 42 -5.52 11.54 9.59
C GLU A 42 -4.89 10.41 8.78
N ALA A 43 -4.36 9.37 9.43
CA ALA A 43 -3.83 8.20 8.75
C ALA A 43 -4.90 7.51 7.90
N MET A 44 -6.11 7.31 8.44
CA MET A 44 -7.24 6.73 7.70
C MET A 44 -7.61 7.59 6.49
N LEU A 45 -7.78 8.90 6.67
CA LEU A 45 -8.11 9.82 5.57
C LEU A 45 -7.03 9.85 4.48
N LYS A 46 -5.74 9.84 4.86
CA LYS A 46 -4.64 9.75 3.90
C LYS A 46 -4.69 8.45 3.09
N THR A 47 -5.05 7.33 3.72
CA THR A 47 -5.21 6.07 2.98
C THR A 47 -6.38 6.11 2.01
N GLU A 48 -7.51 6.69 2.43
CA GLU A 48 -8.69 6.78 1.58
C GLU A 48 -8.48 7.76 0.42
N LEU A 49 -7.81 8.88 0.66
CA LEU A 49 -7.41 9.82 -0.40
C LEU A 49 -6.52 9.12 -1.43
N ARG A 50 -5.53 8.34 -1.00
CA ARG A 50 -4.70 7.54 -1.92
C ARG A 50 -5.51 6.49 -2.67
N ASN A 51 -6.53 5.89 -2.06
CA ASN A 51 -7.44 4.96 -2.74
C ASN A 51 -8.24 5.66 -3.83
N MET A 52 -8.83 6.81 -3.50
CA MET A 52 -9.59 7.65 -4.41
C MET A 52 -8.73 8.13 -5.58
N GLU A 53 -7.50 8.61 -5.32
CA GLU A 53 -6.55 8.99 -6.37
C GLU A 53 -6.24 7.83 -7.32
N ARG A 54 -6.04 6.62 -6.80
CA ARG A 54 -5.81 5.42 -7.63
C ARG A 54 -7.03 5.04 -8.46
N LEU A 55 -8.24 5.17 -7.90
CA LEU A 55 -9.49 4.89 -8.61
C LEU A 55 -9.72 5.92 -9.72
N GLN A 56 -9.58 7.21 -9.41
CA GLN A 56 -9.73 8.30 -10.38
C GLN A 56 -8.75 8.16 -11.54
N LYS A 57 -7.50 7.80 -11.26
CA LYS A 57 -6.47 7.51 -12.27
C LYS A 57 -6.88 6.41 -13.26
N ARG A 58 -7.74 5.47 -12.83
CA ARG A 58 -8.17 4.30 -13.61
C ARG A 58 -9.60 4.43 -14.17
N GLU A 59 -10.38 5.42 -13.72
CA GLU A 59 -11.79 5.61 -14.07
C GLU A 59 -12.00 5.89 -15.57
N GLY A 60 -11.00 6.46 -16.25
CA GLY A 60 -11.03 6.74 -17.69
C GLY A 60 -10.51 5.61 -18.59
N VAL A 61 -10.15 4.45 -18.03
CA VAL A 61 -9.57 3.34 -18.82
C VAL A 61 -10.70 2.53 -19.46
N ASP A 62 -10.72 2.48 -20.80
CA ASP A 62 -11.64 1.59 -21.52
C ASP A 62 -11.26 0.13 -21.26
N MET A 63 -12.07 -0.55 -20.46
CA MET A 63 -11.88 -1.96 -20.11
C MET A 63 -11.98 -2.89 -21.32
N THR A 64 -12.70 -2.48 -22.39
CA THR A 64 -12.77 -3.23 -23.64
C THR A 64 -11.44 -3.17 -24.37
N TYR A 65 -10.83 -1.99 -24.44
CA TYR A 65 -9.50 -1.83 -25.01
C TYR A 65 -8.45 -2.57 -24.18
N LEU A 66 -8.46 -2.41 -22.84
CA LEU A 66 -7.55 -3.13 -21.95
C LEU A 66 -7.64 -4.65 -22.13
N LYS A 67 -8.85 -5.20 -22.26
CA LYS A 67 -9.07 -6.62 -22.57
C LYS A 67 -8.36 -7.03 -23.85
N ILE A 68 -8.49 -6.25 -24.93
CA ILE A 68 -7.86 -6.55 -26.23
C ILE A 68 -6.33 -6.54 -26.10
N VAL A 69 -5.79 -5.54 -25.41
CA VAL A 69 -4.34 -5.40 -25.20
C VAL A 69 -3.79 -6.56 -24.37
N ILE A 70 -4.51 -7.00 -23.33
CA ILE A 70 -4.15 -8.18 -22.53
C ILE A 70 -4.21 -9.46 -23.39
N LEU A 71 -5.25 -9.63 -24.22
CA LEU A 71 -5.34 -10.78 -25.13
C LEU A 71 -4.15 -10.83 -26.09
N LYS A 72 -3.77 -9.69 -26.69
CA LYS A 72 -2.57 -9.60 -27.54
C LYS A 72 -1.29 -9.97 -26.80
N LEU A 73 -1.16 -9.55 -25.53
CA LEU A 73 0.00 -9.91 -24.70
C LEU A 73 0.10 -11.42 -24.45
N LEU A 74 -1.05 -12.10 -24.33
CA LEU A 74 -1.12 -13.55 -24.09
C LEU A 74 -1.02 -14.39 -25.38
N GLU A 75 -1.53 -13.87 -26.50
CA GLU A 75 -1.55 -14.55 -27.80
C GLU A 75 -0.19 -14.48 -28.52
N THR A 76 0.49 -13.33 -28.45
CA THR A 76 1.73 -13.11 -29.22
C THR A 76 2.96 -13.17 -28.31
N ALA A 77 3.58 -14.35 -28.24
CA ALA A 77 4.90 -14.53 -27.63
C ALA A 77 5.98 -13.81 -28.47
N GLY A 78 6.11 -12.49 -28.32
CA GLY A 78 7.08 -11.68 -29.06
C GLY A 78 6.83 -10.18 -29.02
N GLU A 79 5.60 -9.73 -28.74
CA GLU A 79 5.26 -8.29 -28.72
C GLU A 79 5.24 -7.69 -27.31
N VAL A 80 5.77 -8.39 -26.30
CA VAL A 80 5.78 -7.95 -24.90
C VAL A 80 6.39 -6.57 -24.74
N GLU A 81 7.50 -6.29 -25.43
CA GLU A 81 8.19 -4.99 -25.38
C GLU A 81 7.34 -3.83 -25.94
N ALA A 82 6.40 -4.12 -26.84
CA ALA A 82 5.51 -3.12 -27.44
C ALA A 82 4.18 -2.98 -26.68
N VAL A 83 3.62 -4.11 -26.21
CA VAL A 83 2.28 -4.17 -25.62
C VAL A 83 2.31 -3.84 -24.12
N LEU A 84 3.35 -4.24 -23.39
CA LEU A 84 3.43 -4.03 -21.95
C LEU A 84 3.58 -2.55 -21.54
N PRO A 85 4.31 -1.70 -22.30
CA PRO A 85 4.27 -0.25 -22.07
C PRO A 85 2.87 0.35 -22.24
N VAL A 86 2.07 -0.15 -23.18
CA VAL A 86 0.68 0.32 -23.37
C VAL A 86 -0.16 -0.03 -22.15
N ILE A 87 -0.02 -1.23 -21.60
CA ILE A 87 -0.67 -1.62 -20.34
C ILE A 87 -0.18 -0.74 -19.19
N GLY A 88 1.13 -0.46 -19.14
CA GLY A 88 1.72 0.44 -18.16
C GLY A 88 1.14 1.85 -18.22
N MET A 89 0.92 2.40 -19.42
CA MET A 89 0.24 3.69 -19.58
C MET A 89 -1.22 3.64 -19.14
N LEU A 90 -1.97 2.62 -19.56
CA LEU A 90 -3.39 2.48 -19.20
C LEU A 90 -3.58 2.31 -17.69
N LEU A 91 -2.73 1.52 -17.04
CA LEU A 91 -2.83 1.22 -15.61
C LEU A 91 -1.98 2.13 -14.72
N GLN A 92 -1.30 3.10 -15.33
CA GLN A 92 -0.41 4.07 -14.70
C GLN A 92 0.71 3.45 -13.85
N PHE A 93 1.43 2.51 -14.45
CA PHE A 93 2.64 1.95 -13.85
C PHE A 93 3.71 3.03 -13.73
N SER A 94 4.52 2.93 -12.67
CA SER A 94 5.76 3.69 -12.60
C SER A 94 6.75 3.20 -13.68
N PRO A 95 7.74 4.04 -14.08
CA PRO A 95 8.78 3.61 -15.00
C PRO A 95 9.48 2.32 -14.56
N GLU A 96 9.72 2.18 -13.26
CA GLU A 96 10.34 1.00 -12.64
C GLU A 96 9.43 -0.23 -12.72
N GLU A 97 8.12 -0.07 -12.51
CA GLU A 97 7.14 -1.15 -12.64
C GLU A 97 7.04 -1.65 -14.09
N VAL A 98 7.13 -0.75 -15.07
CA VAL A 98 7.16 -1.12 -16.50
C VAL A 98 8.43 -1.91 -16.82
N GLU A 99 9.61 -1.39 -16.47
CA GLU A 99 10.90 -2.06 -16.70
C GLU A 99 10.93 -3.46 -16.06
N PHE A 100 10.52 -3.55 -14.79
CA PHE A 100 10.46 -4.81 -14.06
C PHE A 100 9.52 -5.82 -14.71
N SER A 101 8.35 -5.36 -15.18
CA SER A 101 7.35 -6.22 -15.83
C SER A 101 7.86 -6.74 -17.16
N ILE A 102 8.54 -5.91 -17.97
CA ILE A 102 9.13 -6.33 -19.26
C ILE A 102 10.13 -7.45 -19.03
N HIS A 103 11.07 -7.25 -18.10
CA HIS A 103 12.12 -8.22 -17.80
C HIS A 103 11.54 -9.55 -17.28
N LYS A 104 10.54 -9.51 -16.39
CA LYS A 104 9.88 -10.73 -15.89
C LYS A 104 9.11 -11.49 -16.98
N CYS A 105 8.35 -10.79 -17.81
CA CYS A 105 7.61 -11.42 -18.90
C CYS A 105 8.58 -12.07 -19.90
N GLN A 106 9.64 -11.37 -20.31
CA GLN A 106 10.66 -11.93 -21.20
C GLN A 106 11.29 -13.21 -20.64
N GLN A 107 11.65 -13.23 -19.34
CA GLN A 107 12.19 -14.43 -18.71
C GLN A 107 11.18 -15.59 -18.70
N ALA A 108 9.92 -15.32 -18.37
CA ALA A 108 8.87 -16.34 -18.36
C ALA A 108 8.63 -16.94 -19.75
N TYR A 109 8.67 -16.12 -20.80
CA TYR A 109 8.57 -16.58 -22.18
C TYR A 109 9.78 -17.40 -22.61
N ARG A 110 11.01 -16.94 -22.31
CA ARG A 110 12.24 -17.68 -22.61
C ARG A 110 12.28 -19.05 -21.94
N ALA A 111 11.91 -19.11 -20.66
CA ALA A 111 11.83 -20.36 -19.91
C ALA A 111 10.76 -21.33 -20.46
N SER A 112 9.74 -20.83 -21.14
CA SER A 112 8.69 -21.64 -21.77
C SER A 112 9.10 -22.17 -23.16
N THR A 113 9.95 -21.44 -23.88
CA THR A 113 10.52 -21.85 -25.18
C THR A 113 11.70 -22.81 -25.08
N ASP A 114 12.37 -22.90 -23.92
CA ASP A 114 13.53 -23.77 -23.68
C ASP A 114 13.18 -25.26 -23.39
N VAL A 115 11.96 -25.72 -23.70
CA VAL A 115 11.68 -27.17 -23.74
C VAL A 115 12.26 -27.72 -25.04
N PRO A 116 13.27 -28.61 -25.01
CA PRO A 116 13.81 -29.21 -26.23
C PRO A 116 12.72 -30.03 -26.92
N LEU A 117 12.54 -29.82 -28.23
CA LEU A 117 11.85 -30.74 -29.12
C LEU A 117 12.62 -32.08 -29.16
N SER A 118 12.42 -32.94 -28.16
CA SER A 118 12.77 -34.36 -28.27
C SER A 118 11.64 -35.10 -28.99
N PRO A 119 11.94 -35.93 -30.00
CA PRO A 119 10.92 -36.69 -30.68
C PRO A 119 10.45 -37.87 -29.81
N ALA A 120 9.14 -38.04 -29.74
CA ALA A 120 8.43 -39.25 -29.33
C ALA A 120 8.62 -39.75 -27.89
N SER A 121 7.63 -39.48 -27.02
CA SER A 121 7.03 -40.54 -26.20
C SER A 121 5.71 -40.08 -25.59
N ASP A 122 4.69 -40.92 -25.74
CA ASP A 122 3.31 -40.72 -25.31
C ASP A 122 3.16 -40.50 -23.79
N GLY A 123 2.26 -39.59 -23.41
CA GLY A 123 1.76 -39.48 -22.04
C GLY A 123 0.88 -38.22 -21.85
N PRO A 124 -0.39 -38.34 -21.42
CA PRO A 124 -1.28 -37.19 -21.27
C PRO A 124 -0.99 -36.49 -19.92
N GLY A 125 0.12 -35.76 -19.87
CA GLY A 125 0.47 -34.89 -18.74
C GLY A 125 -0.01 -33.46 -19.01
N SER A 126 -1.27 -33.19 -18.70
CA SER A 126 -1.86 -31.84 -18.73
C SER A 126 -1.01 -30.87 -17.90
N ARG A 127 -0.22 -30.02 -18.56
CA ARG A 127 0.59 -28.98 -17.92
C ARG A 127 -0.31 -27.78 -17.59
N SER A 128 -0.98 -27.87 -16.45
CA SER A 128 -1.83 -26.81 -15.91
C SER A 128 -0.99 -25.64 -15.38
N LEU A 129 -1.09 -24.48 -16.05
CA LEU A 129 -0.52 -23.20 -15.61
C LEU A 129 -1.36 -22.52 -14.52
N PHE A 130 -2.48 -23.11 -14.08
CA PHE A 130 -3.42 -22.48 -13.16
C PHE A 130 -3.15 -22.75 -11.67
N SER A 131 -2.08 -23.49 -11.33
CA SER A 131 -1.87 -23.95 -9.95
C SER A 131 -1.35 -22.90 -8.96
N ARG A 132 -1.32 -21.60 -9.31
CA ARG A 132 -0.67 -20.56 -8.49
C ARG A 132 -1.57 -19.47 -7.92
N PHE A 133 -2.88 -19.54 -8.13
CA PHE A 133 -3.83 -18.63 -7.47
C PHE A 133 -4.57 -19.38 -6.36
N SER A 134 -4.09 -19.22 -5.13
CA SER A 134 -4.92 -19.45 -3.94
C SER A 134 -5.36 -18.08 -3.43
N PHE A 135 -6.64 -17.77 -3.60
CA PHE A 135 -7.25 -16.62 -2.93
C PHE A 135 -7.67 -17.06 -1.53
N SER A 136 -7.20 -16.32 -0.51
CA SER A 136 -7.75 -16.36 0.84
C SER A 136 -8.64 -15.15 1.08
#